data_AF-A0AA44BES6-F1
#
_entry.id   AF-A0AA44BES6-F1
#
_cell.length_a   1.000
_cell.length_b   1.000
_cell.length_c   1.000
_cell.angle_alpha   90.00
_cell.angle_beta   90.00
_cell.angle_gamma   90.00
#
_symmetry.space_group_name_H-M   'P 1'
#
loop_
_entity.id
_entity.type
_entity.pdbx_description
1 polymer ?
#
loop_
_entity_poly.entity_id
_entity_poly.type
_entity_poly.pdbx_seq_one_letter_code
_entity_poly.pdbx_strand_id
1 'polypeptide(L)'
;LVAIIVSLLLPPATPLIGMLMFGNLLKECTVTDRLSQTAQNELINIVTILLGISVGASAKAEQFLEFETIQIIVLGVVAFGVGTASGLIIAKLMNKISKKAINPLIGAAGVSAVPMASRVVQSVGQKENPSNFLLMHAMGPNVSGVIGSAVAAGVMLSLFGG
;
A
#
# COMPACT_ATOMS: atom_id res chain seq x y z
N LEU A 1 4.55 17.27 -7.70
CA LEU A 1 5.74 16.61 -8.31
C LEU A 1 5.46 15.14 -8.64
N VAL A 2 5.11 14.29 -7.66
CA VAL A 2 4.85 12.85 -7.89
C VAL A 2 3.82 12.59 -8.99
N ALA A 3 2.65 13.24 -8.96
CA ALA A 3 1.64 13.09 -10.01
C ALA A 3 2.17 13.47 -11.41
N ILE A 4 2.90 14.59 -11.51
CA ILE A 4 3.47 15.06 -12.79
C ILE A 4 4.49 14.05 -13.34
N ILE A 5 5.38 13.54 -12.49
CA ILE A 5 6.41 12.56 -12.87
C ILE A 5 5.75 11.25 -13.31
N VAL A 6 4.80 10.72 -12.52
CA VAL A 6 4.12 9.47 -12.87
C VAL A 6 3.31 9.62 -14.15
N SER A 7 2.62 10.74 -14.36
CA SER A 7 1.84 10.96 -15.58
C SER A 7 2.69 11.06 -16.84
N LEU A 8 3.92 11.55 -16.74
CA LEU A 8 4.85 11.62 -17.87
C LEU A 8 5.54 10.28 -18.16
N LEU A 9 5.91 9.51 -17.13
CA LEU A 9 6.62 8.24 -17.29
C LEU A 9 5.68 7.04 -17.49
N LEU A 10 4.49 7.06 -16.89
CA LEU A 10 3.55 5.94 -16.90
C LEU A 10 2.10 6.45 -16.94
N PRO A 11 1.62 6.89 -18.12
CA PRO A 11 0.26 7.41 -18.28
C PRO A 11 -0.84 6.49 -17.72
N PRO A 12 -0.78 5.15 -17.87
CA PRO A 12 -1.79 4.24 -17.30
C PRO A 12 -1.88 4.26 -15.76
N ALA A 13 -0.83 4.68 -15.05
CA ALA A 13 -0.86 4.84 -13.59
C ALA A 13 -1.47 6.18 -13.15
N THR A 14 -1.66 7.12 -14.07
CA THR A 14 -2.20 8.48 -13.80
C THR A 14 -3.52 8.47 -13.04
N PRO A 15 -4.57 7.69 -13.41
CA PRO A 15 -5.83 7.73 -12.65
C PRO A 15 -5.64 7.29 -11.19
N LEU A 16 -4.79 6.30 -10.93
CA LEU A 16 -4.54 5.79 -9.58
C LEU A 16 -3.72 6.77 -8.74
N ILE A 17 -2.54 7.15 -9.22
CA ILE A 17 -1.64 8.07 -8.49
C ILE A 17 -2.22 9.49 -8.45
N GLY A 18 -2.92 9.92 -9.49
CA GLY A 18 -3.58 11.23 -9.56
C GLY A 18 -4.63 11.39 -8.47
N MET A 19 -5.53 10.41 -8.32
CA MET A 19 -6.56 10.46 -7.27
C MET A 19 -5.96 10.36 -5.86
N LEU A 20 -4.93 9.54 -5.68
CA LEU A 20 -4.17 9.46 -4.41
C LEU A 20 -3.56 10.83 -4.06
N MET A 21 -2.88 11.47 -5.01
CA MET A 21 -2.22 12.77 -4.81
C MET A 21 -3.23 13.91 -4.67
N PHE A 22 -4.39 13.82 -5.30
CA PHE A 22 -5.50 14.75 -5.09
C PHE A 22 -6.02 14.68 -3.65
N GLY A 23 -6.25 13.48 -3.12
CA GLY A 23 -6.61 13.30 -1.71
C GLY A 23 -5.54 13.86 -0.77
N ASN A 24 -4.26 13.63 -1.08
CA ASN A 24 -3.15 14.21 -0.32
C ASN A 24 -3.13 15.74 -0.40
N LEU A 25 -3.42 16.33 -1.57
CA LEU A 25 -3.50 17.78 -1.74
C LEU A 25 -4.65 18.38 -0.92
N LEU A 26 -5.82 17.76 -0.90
CA LEU A 26 -6.95 18.22 -0.08
C LEU A 26 -6.61 18.25 1.42
N LYS A 27 -5.79 17.30 1.87
CA LYS A 27 -5.34 17.21 3.25
C LYS A 27 -4.24 18.23 3.59
N GLU A 28 -3.24 18.36 2.73
CA GLU A 28 -2.04 19.14 3.02
C GLU A 28 -2.15 20.62 2.59
N CYS A 29 -3.12 21.01 1.76
CA CYS A 29 -3.25 22.40 1.32
C CYS A 29 -3.85 23.34 2.38
N THR A 30 -4.36 22.82 3.50
CA THR A 30 -4.88 23.58 4.68
C THR A 30 -6.01 24.58 4.42
N VAL A 31 -6.45 24.72 3.16
CA VAL A 31 -7.53 25.64 2.74
C VAL A 31 -8.83 24.89 2.40
N THR A 32 -8.78 23.56 2.33
CA THR A 32 -9.92 22.71 1.97
C THR A 32 -10.33 21.75 3.08
N ASP A 33 -10.31 22.18 4.35
CA ASP A 33 -10.60 21.32 5.50
C ASP A 33 -11.96 20.62 5.39
N ARG A 34 -13.00 21.35 4.96
CA ARG A 34 -14.34 20.77 4.74
C ARG A 34 -14.30 19.63 3.73
N LEU A 35 -13.65 19.83 2.58
CA LEU A 35 -13.55 18.80 1.54
C LEU A 35 -12.70 17.61 2.01
N SER A 36 -11.60 17.88 2.71
CA SER A 36 -10.70 16.86 3.25
C SER A 36 -11.41 15.96 4.27
N GLN A 37 -12.17 16.56 5.19
CA GLN A 37 -12.96 15.82 6.18
C GLN A 37 -14.08 15.02 5.51
N THR A 38 -14.81 15.64 4.57
CA THR A 38 -15.86 14.94 3.81
C THR A 38 -15.32 13.77 3.01
N ALA A 39 -14.15 13.91 2.39
CA ALA A 39 -13.50 12.84 1.64
C ALA A 39 -13.04 11.67 2.54
N GLN A 40 -12.47 11.97 3.71
CA GLN A 40 -11.90 10.96 4.63
C GLN A 40 -12.94 10.22 5.47
N ASN A 41 -14.16 10.78 5.65
CA ASN A 41 -15.18 10.16 6.50
C ASN A 41 -16.44 9.81 5.69
N GLU A 42 -17.26 10.79 5.34
CA GLU A 42 -18.59 10.54 4.78
C GLU A 42 -18.51 9.91 3.39
N LEU A 43 -17.70 10.47 2.49
CA LEU A 43 -17.61 10.00 1.11
C LEU A 43 -17.00 8.61 1.04
N ILE A 44 -15.88 8.36 1.75
CA ILE A 44 -15.25 7.04 1.73
C ILE A 44 -16.17 5.96 2.32
N ASN A 45 -16.96 6.29 3.36
CA ASN A 45 -17.93 5.35 3.94
C ASN A 45 -19.02 4.98 2.93
N ILE A 46 -19.59 5.97 2.24
CA ILE A 46 -20.62 5.74 1.21
C ILE A 46 -20.05 4.88 0.06
N VAL A 47 -18.91 5.28 -0.50
CA VAL A 47 -18.29 4.56 -1.63
C VAL A 47 -17.87 3.16 -1.24
N THR A 48 -17.39 2.94 -0.01
CA THR A 48 -17.00 1.62 0.49
C THR A 48 -18.20 0.68 0.60
N ILE A 49 -19.36 1.17 1.04
CA ILE A 49 -20.60 0.38 1.08
C ILE A 49 -20.99 -0.03 -0.35
N LEU A 50 -21.01 0.91 -1.29
CA LEU A 50 -21.37 0.63 -2.68
C LEU A 50 -20.38 -0.35 -3.34
N LEU A 51 -19.09 -0.19 -3.08
CA LEU A 51 -18.05 -1.10 -3.57
C LEU A 51 -18.20 -2.50 -2.95
N GLY A 52 -18.45 -2.59 -1.64
CA GLY A 52 -18.69 -3.85 -0.96
C GLY A 52 -19.89 -4.62 -1.51
N ILE A 53 -21.00 -3.93 -1.78
CA ILE A 53 -22.18 -4.52 -2.42
C ILE A 53 -21.85 -4.97 -3.84
N SER A 54 -21.14 -4.15 -4.63
CA SER A 54 -20.80 -4.47 -6.03
C SER A 54 -19.86 -5.68 -6.14
N VAL A 55 -18.83 -5.75 -5.30
CA VAL A 55 -17.89 -6.88 -5.22
C VAL A 55 -18.62 -8.12 -4.70
N GLY A 56 -19.44 -7.98 -3.66
CA GLY A 56 -20.22 -9.09 -3.10
C GLY A 56 -21.25 -9.65 -4.09
N ALA A 57 -21.90 -8.79 -4.88
CA ALA A 57 -22.83 -9.21 -5.94
C ALA A 57 -22.13 -10.00 -7.06
N SER A 58 -20.83 -9.79 -7.25
CA SER A 58 -20.02 -10.53 -8.21
C SER A 58 -19.53 -11.89 -7.68
N ALA A 59 -19.65 -12.15 -6.38
CA ALA A 59 -19.24 -13.41 -5.74
C ALA A 59 -20.31 -14.51 -5.90
N LYS A 60 -20.54 -14.95 -7.14
CA LYS A 60 -21.44 -16.08 -7.43
C LYS A 60 -20.87 -17.39 -6.89
N ALA A 61 -21.72 -18.26 -6.35
CA ALA A 61 -21.32 -19.54 -5.76
C ALA A 61 -20.53 -20.43 -6.73
N GLU A 62 -20.88 -20.40 -8.02
CA GLU A 62 -20.21 -21.15 -9.08
C GLU A 62 -18.77 -20.68 -9.34
N GLN A 63 -18.48 -19.38 -9.19
CA GLN A 63 -17.13 -18.82 -9.37
C GLN A 63 -16.30 -18.90 -8.09
N PHE A 64 -16.95 -18.88 -6.92
CA PHE A 64 -16.25 -18.91 -5.64
C PHE A 64 -15.77 -20.30 -5.24
N LEU A 65 -16.52 -21.36 -5.61
CA LEU A 65 -16.18 -22.76 -5.33
C LEU A 65 -15.32 -23.41 -6.42
N GLU A 66 -14.71 -22.59 -7.28
CA GLU A 66 -13.81 -23.07 -8.31
C GLU A 66 -12.38 -23.26 -7.76
N PHE A 67 -11.67 -24.27 -8.28
CA PHE A 67 -10.30 -24.55 -7.85
C PHE A 67 -9.37 -23.35 -8.07
N GLU A 68 -9.65 -22.52 -9.09
CA GLU A 68 -8.94 -21.28 -9.36
C GLU A 68 -9.02 -20.29 -8.19
N THR A 69 -10.17 -20.16 -7.51
CA THR A 69 -10.33 -19.26 -6.36
C THR A 69 -9.45 -19.68 -5.19
N ILE A 70 -9.32 -20.99 -4.94
CA ILE A 70 -8.40 -21.52 -3.92
C ILE A 70 -6.95 -21.19 -4.28
N GLN A 71 -6.57 -21.33 -5.56
CA GLN A 71 -5.24 -20.98 -6.03
C GLN A 71 -4.92 -19.50 -5.80
N ILE A 72 -5.85 -18.59 -6.08
CA ILE A 72 -5.67 -17.14 -5.85
C ILE A 72 -5.41 -16.85 -4.36
N ILE A 73 -6.15 -17.49 -3.45
CA ILE A 73 -5.96 -17.31 -2.00
C ILE A 73 -4.56 -17.77 -1.58
N VAL A 74 -4.15 -18.97 -2.00
CA VAL A 74 -2.82 -19.52 -1.68
C VAL A 74 -1.71 -18.66 -2.27
N LEU A 75 -1.84 -18.24 -3.52
CA LEU A 75 -0.90 -17.34 -4.19
C LEU A 75 -0.79 -16.01 -3.43
N GLY A 76 -1.91 -15.47 -2.93
CA GLY A 76 -1.94 -14.26 -2.11
C GLY A 76 -1.09 -14.40 -0.84
N VAL A 77 -1.25 -15.51 -0.09
CA VAL A 77 -0.45 -15.77 1.13
C VAL A 77 1.04 -15.85 0.81
N VAL A 78 1.40 -16.57 -0.26
CA VAL A 78 2.80 -16.68 -0.70
C VAL A 78 3.33 -15.31 -1.15
N ALA A 79 2.54 -14.52 -1.88
CA ALA A 79 2.92 -13.19 -2.34
C ALA A 79 3.20 -12.24 -1.16
N PHE A 80 2.38 -12.26 -0.10
CA PHE A 80 2.65 -11.50 1.13
C PHE A 80 3.95 -11.95 1.82
N GLY A 81 4.20 -13.26 1.86
CA GLY A 81 5.44 -13.82 2.41
C GLY A 81 6.68 -13.36 1.65
N VAL A 82 6.65 -13.46 0.31
CA VAL A 82 7.74 -13.03 -0.58
C VAL A 82 7.92 -11.51 -0.52
N GLY A 83 6.84 -10.73 -0.49
CA GLY A 83 6.88 -9.26 -0.35
C GLY A 83 7.54 -8.83 0.96
N THR A 84 7.18 -9.48 2.07
CA THR A 84 7.80 -9.19 3.38
C THR A 84 9.27 -9.59 3.40
N ALA A 85 9.60 -10.78 2.91
CA ALA A 85 10.98 -11.28 2.88
C ALA A 85 11.89 -10.42 1.98
N SER A 86 11.42 -10.04 0.79
CA SER A 86 12.15 -9.15 -0.11
C SER A 86 12.36 -7.76 0.51
N GLY A 87 11.36 -7.19 1.18
CA GLY A 87 11.51 -5.94 1.93
C GLY A 87 12.59 -5.99 3.01
N LEU A 88 12.65 -7.09 3.79
CA LEU A 88 13.71 -7.33 4.76
C LEU A 88 15.11 -7.45 4.12
N ILE A 89 15.21 -8.18 3.00
CA ILE A 89 16.48 -8.36 2.27
C ILE A 89 16.98 -7.02 1.73
N ILE A 90 16.10 -6.22 1.13
CA ILE A 90 16.44 -4.89 0.62
C ILE A 90 16.91 -3.99 1.76
N ALA A 91 16.22 -3.99 2.90
CA ALA A 91 16.66 -3.20 4.06
C ALA A 91 18.05 -3.64 4.57
N LYS A 92 18.34 -4.95 4.58
CA LYS A 92 19.69 -5.46 4.90
C LYS A 92 20.74 -5.05 3.85
N LEU A 93 20.37 -5.02 2.57
CA LEU A 93 21.27 -4.57 1.50
C LEU A 93 21.56 -3.08 1.61
N MET A 94 20.54 -2.26 1.92
CA MET A 94 20.69 -0.83 2.14
C MET A 94 21.63 -0.51 3.30
N ASN A 95 21.73 -1.37 4.32
CA ASN A 95 22.71 -1.23 5.39
C ASN A 95 24.16 -1.37 4.94
N LYS A 96 24.43 -2.06 3.83
CA LYS A 96 25.79 -2.17 3.28
C LYS A 96 26.23 -0.89 2.54
N ILE A 97 25.28 -0.10 2.08
CA ILE A 97 25.51 1.10 1.25
C ILE A 97 25.33 2.38 2.09
N SER A 98 24.46 2.36 3.10
CA SER A 98 24.15 3.53 3.91
C SER A 98 25.17 3.77 5.02
N LYS A 99 25.50 5.06 5.22
CA LYS A 99 26.33 5.52 6.35
C LYS A 99 25.65 5.37 7.72
N LYS A 100 24.31 5.30 7.74
CA LYS A 100 23.50 5.06 8.94
C LYS A 100 22.83 3.70 8.82
N ALA A 101 22.96 2.88 9.86
CA ALA A 101 22.29 1.60 9.93
C ALA A 101 20.76 1.78 10.00
N ILE A 102 20.05 1.16 9.08
CA ILE A 102 18.59 1.06 9.01
C ILE A 102 18.20 -0.23 9.73
N ASN A 103 17.20 -0.18 10.61
CA ASN A 103 16.67 -1.39 11.20
C ASN A 103 16.00 -2.25 10.11
N PRO A 104 16.45 -3.49 9.84
CA PRO A 104 15.85 -4.33 8.81
C PRO A 104 14.34 -4.55 8.98
N LEU A 105 13.82 -4.54 10.23
CA LEU A 105 12.39 -4.68 10.51
C LEU A 105 11.54 -3.61 9.81
N ILE A 106 12.11 -2.43 9.56
CA ILE A 106 11.44 -1.33 8.83
C ILE A 106 11.16 -1.74 7.37
N GLY A 107 11.97 -2.63 6.79
CA GLY A 107 11.75 -3.17 5.45
C GLY A 107 10.49 -4.02 5.32
N ALA A 108 10.11 -4.74 6.38
CA ALA A 108 8.85 -5.51 6.41
C ALA A 108 7.60 -4.60 6.40
N ALA A 109 7.73 -3.35 6.85
CA ALA A 109 6.62 -2.39 6.78
C ALA A 109 6.33 -1.90 5.36
N GLY A 110 7.13 -2.28 4.35
CA GLY A 110 6.91 -1.92 2.95
C GLY A 110 5.67 -2.57 2.32
N VAL A 111 5.07 -3.58 2.96
CA VAL A 111 3.78 -4.13 2.54
C VAL A 111 2.69 -3.07 2.79
N SER A 112 1.92 -2.76 1.75
CA SER A 112 0.95 -1.65 1.64
C SER A 112 -0.30 -1.74 2.55
N ALA A 113 -0.23 -2.46 3.67
CA ALA A 113 -1.28 -2.57 4.67
C ALA A 113 -1.20 -1.42 5.68
N VAL A 114 -1.71 -0.25 5.31
CA VAL A 114 -1.72 0.96 6.16
C VAL A 114 -2.86 0.91 7.20
N PRO A 115 -2.64 1.30 8.47
CA PRO A 115 -1.35 1.52 9.15
C PRO A 115 -0.79 0.24 9.79
N MET A 116 -1.45 -0.91 9.58
CA MET A 116 -1.23 -2.12 10.36
C MET A 116 0.15 -2.75 10.17
N ALA A 117 0.73 -2.74 8.97
CA ALA A 117 2.08 -3.27 8.73
C ALA A 117 3.13 -2.58 9.63
N SER A 118 3.06 -1.25 9.72
CA SER A 118 3.95 -0.47 10.60
C SER A 118 3.69 -0.76 12.10
N ARG A 119 2.44 -1.05 12.48
CA ARG A 119 2.09 -1.46 13.86
C ARG A 119 2.60 -2.86 14.20
N VAL A 120 2.57 -3.80 13.26
CA VAL A 120 3.15 -5.14 13.45
C VAL A 120 4.67 -5.02 13.63
N VAL A 121 5.34 -4.21 12.81
CA VAL A 121 6.77 -3.94 12.95
C VAL A 121 7.09 -3.28 14.30
N GLN A 122 6.27 -2.34 14.77
CA GLN A 122 6.39 -1.76 16.11
C GLN A 122 6.26 -2.83 17.20
N SER A 123 5.25 -3.68 17.12
CA SER A 123 5.01 -4.74 18.11
C SER A 123 6.17 -5.73 18.17
N VAL A 124 6.68 -6.18 17.02
CA VAL A 124 7.84 -7.09 16.96
C VAL A 124 9.10 -6.39 17.47
N GLY A 125 9.33 -5.12 17.10
CA GLY A 125 10.48 -4.36 17.60
C GLY A 125 10.45 -4.14 19.11
N GLN A 126 9.26 -3.92 19.69
CA GLN A 126 9.09 -3.77 21.13
C GLN A 126 9.27 -5.08 21.91
N LYS A 127 9.01 -6.23 21.29
CA LYS A 127 9.31 -7.54 21.90
C LYS A 127 10.81 -7.74 22.06
N GLU A 128 11.61 -7.29 21.09
CA GLU A 128 13.07 -7.37 21.14
C GLU A 128 13.68 -6.27 22.02
N ASN A 129 13.14 -5.04 21.96
CA ASN A 129 13.58 -3.93 22.80
C ASN A 129 12.39 -2.99 23.10
N PRO A 130 11.89 -2.97 24.36
CA PRO A 130 10.76 -2.13 24.75
C PRO A 130 10.96 -0.62 24.53
N SER A 131 12.21 -0.15 24.53
CA SER A 131 12.54 1.27 24.29
C SER A 131 12.69 1.62 22.81
N ASN A 132 12.58 0.65 21.89
CA ASN A 132 12.73 0.86 20.46
C ASN A 132 11.38 1.17 19.78
N PHE A 133 11.18 2.43 19.44
CA PHE A 133 9.96 2.91 18.78
C PHE A 133 10.18 3.06 17.26
N LEU A 134 9.64 2.12 16.50
CA LEU A 134 9.76 2.00 15.05
C LEU A 134 8.57 2.59 14.29
N LEU A 135 7.40 2.78 14.91
CA LEU A 135 6.16 3.14 14.22
C LEU A 135 6.32 4.38 13.33
N MET A 136 6.92 5.45 13.86
CA MET A 136 7.12 6.71 13.11
C MET A 136 8.07 6.53 11.92
N HIS A 137 9.07 5.68 12.04
CA HIS A 137 10.03 5.38 10.96
C HIS A 137 9.46 4.38 9.94
N ALA A 138 8.68 3.41 10.41
CA ALA A 138 8.07 2.36 9.61
C ALA A 138 6.88 2.84 8.77
N MET A 139 6.31 4.01 9.07
CA MET A 139 5.27 4.62 8.22
C MET A 139 5.81 5.06 6.86
N GLY A 140 7.08 5.46 6.78
CA GLY A 140 7.70 5.87 5.51
C GLY A 140 7.66 4.77 4.44
N PRO A 141 8.25 3.59 4.70
CA PRO A 141 8.17 2.45 3.79
C PRO A 141 6.73 1.99 3.51
N ASN A 142 5.84 2.04 4.50
CA ASN A 142 4.44 1.63 4.30
C ASN A 142 3.71 2.52 3.29
N VAL A 143 3.85 3.84 3.41
CA VAL A 143 3.31 4.78 2.42
C VAL A 143 3.98 4.59 1.05
N SER A 144 5.30 4.31 1.02
CA SER A 144 5.99 4.02 -0.24
C SER A 144 5.46 2.74 -0.91
N GLY A 145 5.05 1.73 -0.12
CA GLY A 145 4.44 0.51 -0.61
C GLY A 145 3.11 0.75 -1.31
N VAL A 146 2.27 1.65 -0.79
CA VAL A 146 0.99 2.03 -1.44
C VAL A 146 1.24 2.66 -2.81
N ILE A 147 2.20 3.58 -2.89
CA ILE A 147 2.59 4.22 -4.16
C ILE A 147 3.19 3.17 -5.12
N GLY A 148 4.08 2.31 -4.62
CA GLY A 148 4.71 1.25 -5.41
C GLY A 148 3.70 0.26 -5.99
N SER A 149 2.66 -0.08 -5.23
CA SER A 149 1.58 -0.96 -5.68
C SER A 149 0.80 -0.34 -6.84
N ALA A 150 0.48 0.95 -6.76
CA ALA A 150 -0.20 1.67 -7.84
C ALA A 150 0.67 1.82 -9.09
N VAL A 151 1.99 2.01 -8.94
CA VAL A 151 2.92 2.01 -10.06
C VAL A 151 3.01 0.62 -10.71
N ALA A 152 3.15 -0.45 -9.92
CA ALA A 152 3.18 -1.82 -10.43
C ALA A 152 1.89 -2.18 -11.19
N ALA A 153 0.73 -1.78 -10.66
CA ALA A 153 -0.55 -1.93 -11.34
C ALA A 153 -0.59 -1.15 -12.67
N GLY A 154 -0.10 0.09 -12.68
CA GLY A 154 -0.01 0.88 -13.91
C GLY A 154 0.93 0.29 -14.96
N VAL A 155 2.04 -0.34 -14.54
CA VAL A 155 2.93 -1.06 -15.45
C VAL A 155 2.23 -2.28 -16.03
N MET A 156 1.53 -3.07 -15.20
CA MET A 156 0.73 -4.20 -15.70
C MET A 156 -0.36 -3.75 -16.67
N LEU A 157 -1.06 -2.65 -16.39
CA LEU A 157 -2.02 -2.06 -17.33
C LEU A 157 -1.34 -1.60 -18.63
N SER A 158 -0.14 -1.03 -18.57
CA SER A 158 0.58 -0.64 -19.79
C SER A 158 1.01 -1.85 -20.63
N LEU A 159 1.28 -2.99 -20.01
CA LEU A 159 1.78 -4.19 -20.69
C LEU A 159 0.66 -5.10 -21.18
N PHE A 160 -0.46 -5.16 -20.45
CA PHE A 160 -1.55 -6.11 -20.69
C PHE A 160 -2.93 -5.44 -20.88
N GLY A 161 -3.02 -4.13 -20.72
CA GLY A 161 -4.29 -3.42 -20.56
C GLY A 161 -5.05 -3.10 -21.84
N GLY A 162 -4.47 -3.31 -23.03
CA GLY A 162 -5.15 -3.12 -24.32
C GLY A 162 -5.51 -1.68 -24.64
#